data_AF-A0A371Z2P6-F1
#
_entry.id   AF-A0A371Z2P6-F1
#
_cell.length_a   1.000
_cell.length_b   1.000
_cell.length_c   1.000
_cell.angle_alpha   90.00
_cell.angle_beta   90.00
_cell.angle_gamma   90.00
#
_symmetry.space_group_name_H-M   'P 1'
#
loop_
_entity.id
_entity.type
_entity.pdbx_description
1 polymer ?
#
loop_
_entity_poly.entity_id
_entity_poly.type
_entity_poly.pdbx_seq_one_letter_code
_entity_poly.pdbx_strand_id
1 'polypeptide(L)'
;QSVAQVTGSIEGAIREISCAADDLSRRTLQQAASVEKSAAALDQITATVRSTAQRAQDVGTLVARSRASIEQSEAIVHKTIASMSAIEQSSGSIGSITDVMDEVAFQTNILALNAGVEAARAGEAGRGFAVIAAEVRVLAQRSADAAKEIKALIAKSRGEVHSGVTLVGETSEALKTIITDVAEINEHISVIVEASQEQAAALQDVNSAVSAIDHNTQQNAAMVEQTS
;
A
#
# COMPACT_ATOMS: atom_id res chain seq x y z
N GLN A 1 54.98 20.85 -75.73
CA GLN A 1 54.18 20.35 -74.59
C GLN A 1 55.19 19.93 -73.53
N SER A 2 55.18 20.38 -72.27
CA SER A 2 53.97 20.48 -71.44
C SER A 2 54.14 21.36 -70.18
N VAL A 3 55.08 22.32 -70.05
CA VAL A 3 55.14 23.13 -68.80
C VAL A 3 53.85 23.94 -68.60
N ALA A 4 53.38 24.64 -69.64
CA ALA A 4 52.11 25.38 -69.61
C ALA A 4 50.89 24.48 -69.33
N GLN A 5 50.91 23.25 -69.85
CA GLN A 5 49.85 22.27 -69.65
C GLN A 5 49.91 21.64 -68.24
N VAL A 6 51.10 21.44 -67.67
CA VAL A 6 51.31 21.03 -66.28
C VAL A 6 50.86 22.14 -65.32
N THR A 7 51.20 23.41 -65.56
CA THR A 7 50.69 24.54 -64.74
C THR A 7 49.18 24.67 -64.84
N GLY A 8 48.57 24.49 -66.01
CA GLY A 8 47.12 24.50 -66.16
C GLY A 8 46.44 23.36 -65.39
N SER A 9 47.04 22.15 -65.39
CA SER A 9 46.56 21.04 -64.58
C SER A 9 46.71 21.29 -63.07
N ILE A 10 47.81 21.92 -62.64
CA ILE A 10 48.03 22.30 -61.23
C ILE A 10 47.01 23.36 -60.80
N GLU A 11 46.77 24.39 -61.60
CA GLU A 11 45.73 25.39 -61.30
C GLU A 11 44.33 24.78 -61.18
N GLY A 12 44.01 23.81 -62.04
CA GLY A 12 42.78 23.04 -61.94
C GLY A 12 42.68 22.25 -60.63
N ALA A 13 43.74 21.52 -60.28
CA ALA A 13 43.82 20.73 -59.04
C ALA A 13 43.72 21.60 -57.78
N ILE A 14 44.38 22.77 -57.76
CA ILE A 14 44.27 23.73 -56.64
C ILE A 14 42.83 24.23 -56.49
N ARG A 15 42.16 24.55 -57.61
CA ARG A 15 40.75 24.98 -57.60
C ARG A 15 39.82 23.90 -57.05
N GLU A 16 40.05 22.63 -57.41
CA GLU A 16 39.30 21.49 -56.86
C GLU A 16 39.55 21.32 -55.35
N ILE A 17 40.80 21.45 -54.90
CA ILE A 17 41.16 21.38 -53.47
C ILE A 17 40.49 22.50 -52.68
N SER A 18 40.51 23.75 -53.17
CA SER A 18 39.82 24.86 -52.49
C SER A 18 38.32 24.62 -52.40
N CYS A 19 37.67 24.14 -53.46
CA CYS A 19 36.24 23.78 -53.40
C CYS A 19 35.96 22.66 -52.38
N ALA A 20 36.81 21.64 -52.33
CA ALA A 20 36.68 20.54 -51.37
C ALA A 20 36.91 21.01 -49.92
N ALA A 21 37.85 21.93 -49.69
CA ALA A 21 38.10 22.53 -48.39
C ALA A 21 36.91 23.39 -47.91
N ASP A 22 36.31 24.17 -48.81
CA ASP A 22 35.09 24.96 -48.52
C ASP A 22 33.89 24.06 -48.15
N ASP A 23 33.68 22.95 -48.88
CA ASP A 23 32.64 21.97 -48.54
C ASP A 23 32.91 21.30 -47.19
N LEU A 24 34.17 20.91 -46.93
CA LEU A 24 34.58 20.35 -45.64
C LEU A 24 34.36 21.34 -44.50
N SER A 25 34.67 22.63 -44.70
CA SER A 25 34.43 23.70 -43.73
C SER A 25 32.95 23.77 -43.33
N ARG A 26 32.07 23.85 -44.34
CA ARG A 26 30.61 23.92 -44.13
C ARG A 26 30.09 22.69 -43.39
N ARG A 27 30.54 21.50 -43.78
CA ARG A 27 30.15 20.24 -43.13
C ARG A 27 30.67 20.15 -41.70
N THR A 28 31.90 20.57 -41.43
CA THR A 28 32.49 20.60 -40.09
C THR A 28 31.72 21.55 -39.17
N LEU A 29 31.35 22.75 -39.63
CA LEU A 29 30.53 23.68 -38.85
C LEU A 29 29.13 23.11 -38.55
N GLN A 30 28.51 22.45 -39.54
CA GLN A 30 27.20 21.80 -39.34
C GLN A 30 27.30 20.60 -38.38
N GLN A 31 28.40 19.86 -38.43
CA GLN A 31 28.70 18.76 -37.52
C GLN A 31 28.91 19.28 -36.10
N ALA A 32 29.67 20.36 -35.90
CA ALA A 32 29.90 20.98 -34.59
C ALA A 32 28.57 21.37 -33.92
N ALA A 33 27.68 22.04 -34.66
CA ALA A 33 26.35 22.41 -34.14
C ALA A 33 25.48 21.18 -33.78
N SER A 34 25.67 20.05 -34.47
CA SER A 34 24.94 18.80 -34.19
C SER A 34 25.49 18.08 -32.96
N VAL A 35 26.80 18.11 -32.78
CA VAL A 35 27.51 17.56 -31.61
C VAL A 35 27.14 18.34 -30.35
N GLU A 36 27.14 19.68 -30.41
CA GLU A 36 26.78 20.54 -29.27
C GLU A 36 25.33 20.30 -28.81
N LYS A 37 24.37 20.18 -29.76
CA LYS A 37 22.98 19.81 -29.44
C LYS A 37 22.87 18.41 -28.84
N SER A 38 23.65 17.46 -29.34
CA SER A 38 23.64 16.09 -28.84
C SER A 38 24.22 16.00 -27.42
N ALA A 39 25.30 16.73 -27.14
CA ALA A 39 25.87 16.84 -25.80
C ALA A 39 24.86 17.44 -24.80
N ALA A 40 24.20 18.54 -25.16
CA ALA A 40 23.17 19.15 -24.32
C ALA A 40 21.99 18.20 -24.04
N ALA A 41 21.56 17.43 -25.06
CA ALA A 41 20.51 16.42 -24.87
C ALA A 41 20.96 15.28 -23.95
N LEU A 42 22.21 14.83 -24.06
CA LEU A 42 22.78 13.79 -23.20
C LEU A 42 22.90 14.24 -21.74
N ASP A 43 23.28 15.49 -21.49
CA ASP A 43 23.31 16.05 -20.14
C ASP A 43 21.91 16.07 -19.51
N GLN A 44 20.89 16.47 -20.27
CA GLN A 44 19.50 16.47 -19.81
C GLN A 44 19.00 15.04 -19.52
N ILE A 45 19.32 14.07 -20.38
CA ILE A 45 18.96 12.66 -20.17
C ILE A 45 19.66 12.12 -18.91
N THR A 46 20.96 12.40 -18.75
CA THR A 46 21.75 11.97 -17.59
C THR A 46 21.17 12.53 -16.30
N ALA A 47 20.78 13.82 -16.28
CA ALA A 47 20.11 14.43 -15.14
C ALA A 47 18.77 13.73 -14.83
N THR A 48 17.99 13.39 -15.87
CA THR A 48 16.70 12.71 -15.74
C THR A 48 16.84 11.28 -15.20
N VAL A 49 17.85 10.54 -15.67
CA VAL A 49 18.16 9.18 -15.18
C VAL A 49 18.57 9.21 -13.70
N ARG A 50 19.45 10.14 -13.30
CA ARG A 50 19.82 10.32 -11.89
C ARG A 50 18.63 10.69 -11.02
N SER A 51 17.76 11.58 -11.50
CA SER A 51 16.55 11.96 -10.78
C SER A 51 15.58 10.77 -10.63
N THR A 52 15.45 9.94 -11.67
CA THR A 52 14.64 8.71 -11.62
C THR A 52 15.16 7.72 -10.59
N ALA A 53 16.48 7.50 -10.55
CA ALA A 53 17.12 6.64 -9.56
C ALA A 53 16.85 7.11 -8.12
N GLN A 54 17.03 8.41 -7.87
CA GLN A 54 16.77 9.01 -6.55
C GLN A 54 15.30 8.84 -6.15
N ARG A 55 14.36 9.16 -7.06
CA ARG A 55 12.93 9.01 -6.80
C ARG A 55 12.55 7.57 -6.52
N ALA A 56 13.12 6.61 -7.24
CA ALA A 56 12.89 5.19 -6.98
C ALA A 56 13.36 4.81 -5.56
N GLN A 57 14.53 5.29 -5.13
CA GLN A 57 15.04 5.07 -3.77
C GLN A 57 14.15 5.70 -2.69
N ASP A 58 13.62 6.91 -2.93
CA ASP A 58 12.67 7.56 -2.03
C ASP A 58 11.37 6.75 -1.91
N VAL A 59 10.86 6.22 -3.02
CA VAL A 59 9.67 5.34 -3.02
C VAL A 59 9.99 4.04 -2.27
N GLY A 60 11.19 3.46 -2.41
CA GLY A 60 11.60 2.28 -1.64
C GLY A 60 11.55 2.50 -0.13
N THR A 61 11.95 3.70 0.32
CA THR A 61 11.85 4.10 1.73
C THR A 61 10.39 4.22 2.19
N LEU A 62 9.52 4.78 1.34
CA LEU A 62 8.09 4.90 1.61
C LEU A 62 7.43 3.52 1.73
N VAL A 63 7.77 2.59 0.83
CA VAL A 63 7.30 1.19 0.81
C VAL A 63 7.72 0.47 2.09
N ALA A 64 8.97 0.62 2.53
CA ALA A 64 9.44 0.06 3.80
C ALA A 64 8.65 0.58 5.00
N ARG A 65 8.33 1.88 5.03
CA ARG A 65 7.49 2.47 6.09
C ARG A 65 6.05 1.94 6.04
N SER A 66 5.46 1.83 4.85
CA SER A 66 4.13 1.27 4.67
C SER A 66 4.06 -0.18 5.16
N ARG A 67 5.08 -0.99 4.86
CA ARG A 67 5.19 -2.36 5.36
C ARG A 67 5.18 -2.42 6.89
N ALA A 68 5.97 -1.60 7.57
CA ALA A 68 5.97 -1.53 9.03
C ALA A 68 4.59 -1.14 9.60
N SER A 69 3.87 -0.23 8.94
CA SER A 69 2.51 0.16 9.33
C SER A 69 1.50 -0.99 9.15
N ILE A 70 1.68 -1.82 8.14
CA ILE A 70 0.83 -2.99 7.89
C ILE A 70 1.11 -4.08 8.93
N GLU A 71 2.37 -4.36 9.26
CA GLU A 71 2.75 -5.30 10.34
C GLU A 71 2.15 -4.87 11.70
N GLN A 72 2.13 -3.57 11.99
CA GLN A 72 1.44 -3.04 13.17
C GLN A 72 -0.08 -3.23 13.09
N SER A 73 -0.67 -3.04 11.91
CA SER A 73 -2.11 -3.22 11.69
C SER A 73 -2.54 -4.68 11.86
N GLU A 74 -1.71 -5.62 11.41
CA GLU A 74 -1.91 -7.06 11.62
C GLU A 74 -1.97 -7.41 13.12
N ALA A 75 -1.04 -6.86 13.92
CA ALA A 75 -1.07 -7.05 15.37
C ALA A 75 -2.35 -6.51 16.02
N ILE A 76 -2.86 -5.35 15.55
CA ILE A 76 -4.12 -4.77 16.01
C ILE A 76 -5.30 -5.66 15.63
N VAL A 77 -5.33 -6.19 14.42
CA VAL A 77 -6.37 -7.12 13.95
C VAL A 77 -6.39 -8.38 14.82
N HIS A 78 -5.25 -9.00 15.08
CA HIS A 78 -5.16 -10.16 15.98
C HIS A 78 -5.67 -9.87 17.39
N LYS A 79 -5.29 -8.72 17.96
CA LYS A 79 -5.77 -8.29 19.28
C LYS A 79 -7.29 -8.04 19.28
N THR A 80 -7.83 -7.54 18.18
CA THR A 80 -9.27 -7.28 18.01
C THR A 80 -10.04 -8.60 17.96
N ILE A 81 -9.58 -9.59 17.19
CA ILE A 81 -10.17 -10.94 17.13
C ILE A 81 -10.17 -11.59 18.52
N ALA A 82 -9.04 -11.53 19.24
CA ALA A 82 -8.92 -12.07 20.59
C ALA A 82 -9.92 -11.41 21.56
N SER A 83 -10.09 -10.08 21.46
CA SER A 83 -11.04 -9.33 22.29
C SER A 83 -12.48 -9.71 21.98
N MET A 84 -12.83 -9.85 20.70
CA MET A 84 -14.17 -10.29 20.28
C MET A 84 -14.48 -11.71 20.75
N SER A 85 -13.51 -12.63 20.69
CA SER A 85 -13.66 -13.99 21.23
C SER A 85 -13.88 -13.99 22.75
N ALA A 86 -13.19 -13.13 23.48
CA ALA A 86 -13.41 -12.97 24.92
C ALA A 86 -14.83 -12.43 25.23
N ILE A 87 -15.34 -11.50 24.42
CA ILE A 87 -16.72 -10.99 24.53
C ILE A 87 -17.74 -12.11 24.24
N GLU A 88 -17.48 -12.93 23.21
CA GLU A 88 -18.34 -14.08 22.88
C GLU A 88 -18.41 -15.08 24.05
N GLN A 89 -17.26 -15.41 24.64
CA GLN A 89 -17.17 -16.30 25.80
C GLN A 89 -17.92 -15.71 27.01
N SER A 90 -17.69 -14.43 27.31
CA SER A 90 -18.37 -13.72 28.41
C SER A 90 -19.89 -13.71 28.20
N SER A 91 -20.35 -13.43 26.98
CA SER A 91 -21.77 -13.47 26.62
C SER A 91 -22.37 -14.87 26.81
N GLY A 92 -21.60 -15.92 26.52
CA GLY A 92 -21.98 -17.30 26.83
C GLY A 92 -22.18 -17.54 28.32
N SER A 93 -21.26 -17.08 29.16
CA SER A 93 -21.38 -17.18 30.62
C SER A 93 -22.59 -16.42 31.17
N ILE A 94 -22.86 -15.21 30.67
CA ILE A 94 -24.05 -14.45 31.06
C ILE A 94 -25.31 -15.21 30.63
N GLY A 95 -25.31 -15.83 29.44
CA GLY A 95 -26.41 -16.71 29.00
C GLY A 95 -26.71 -17.83 29.99
N SER A 96 -25.68 -18.54 30.46
CA SER A 96 -25.85 -19.58 31.49
C SER A 96 -26.40 -19.03 32.82
N ILE A 97 -25.98 -17.82 33.23
CA ILE A 97 -26.52 -17.16 34.42
C ILE A 97 -28.01 -16.84 34.21
N THR A 98 -28.40 -16.34 33.04
CA THR A 98 -29.82 -16.04 32.75
C THR A 98 -30.69 -17.29 32.76
N ASP A 99 -30.17 -18.44 32.33
CA ASP A 99 -30.90 -19.71 32.41
C ASP A 99 -31.14 -20.15 33.86
N VAL A 100 -30.13 -20.00 34.74
CA VAL A 100 -30.29 -20.26 36.18
C VAL A 100 -31.28 -19.29 36.82
N MET A 101 -31.28 -18.02 36.42
CA MET A 101 -32.24 -17.03 36.94
C MET A 101 -33.69 -17.35 36.55
N ASP A 102 -33.93 -17.81 35.31
CA ASP A 102 -35.25 -18.25 34.85
C ASP A 102 -35.70 -19.50 35.64
N GLU A 103 -34.78 -20.44 35.90
CA GLU A 103 -35.06 -21.61 36.75
C GLU A 103 -35.43 -21.22 38.19
N VAL A 104 -34.68 -20.31 38.81
CA VAL A 104 -34.98 -19.80 40.16
C VAL A 104 -36.31 -19.08 40.20
N ALA A 105 -36.62 -18.27 39.19
CA ALA A 105 -37.92 -17.61 39.07
C ALA A 105 -39.06 -18.63 38.95
N PHE A 106 -38.88 -19.68 38.14
CA PHE A 106 -39.85 -20.77 38.02
C PHE A 106 -40.06 -21.52 39.34
N GLN A 107 -38.99 -21.91 40.03
CA GLN A 107 -39.06 -22.57 41.34
C GLN A 107 -39.78 -21.68 42.37
N THR A 108 -39.46 -20.38 42.39
CA THR A 108 -40.11 -19.41 43.28
C THR A 108 -41.61 -19.28 42.99
N ASN A 109 -42.01 -19.30 41.72
CA ASN A 109 -43.41 -19.28 41.30
C ASN A 109 -44.16 -20.54 41.78
N ILE A 110 -43.54 -21.73 41.69
CA ILE A 110 -44.13 -22.99 42.22
C ILE A 110 -44.23 -22.98 43.75
N LEU A 111 -43.20 -22.50 44.45
CA LEU A 111 -43.20 -22.33 45.91
C LEU A 111 -44.33 -21.39 46.36
N ALA A 112 -44.48 -20.25 45.70
CA ALA A 112 -45.52 -19.28 45.97
C ALA A 112 -46.93 -19.85 45.71
N LEU A 113 -47.09 -20.64 44.65
CA LEU A 113 -48.35 -21.34 44.38
C LEU A 113 -48.70 -22.32 45.52
N ASN A 114 -47.74 -23.14 45.94
CA ASN A 114 -47.94 -24.09 47.03
C ASN A 114 -48.29 -23.39 48.36
N ALA A 115 -47.61 -22.28 48.67
CA ALA A 115 -47.92 -21.45 49.84
C ALA A 115 -49.32 -20.83 49.77
N GLY A 116 -49.75 -20.40 48.58
CA GLY A 116 -51.10 -19.88 48.36
C GLY A 116 -52.19 -20.95 48.56
N VAL A 117 -51.94 -22.18 48.13
CA VAL A 117 -52.85 -23.32 48.36
C VAL A 117 -52.97 -23.65 49.85
N GLU A 118 -51.85 -23.71 50.58
CA GLU A 118 -51.87 -24.00 52.01
C GLU A 118 -52.50 -22.86 52.83
N ALA A 119 -52.28 -21.61 52.42
CA ALA A 119 -52.95 -20.44 53.01
C ALA A 119 -54.47 -20.48 52.82
N ALA A 120 -54.96 -20.89 51.64
CA ALA A 120 -56.40 -21.08 51.40
C ALA A 120 -56.98 -22.21 52.27
N ARG A 121 -56.19 -23.26 52.52
CA ARG A 121 -56.57 -24.39 53.38
C ARG A 121 -56.69 -24.01 54.85
N ALA A 122 -55.91 -23.03 55.31
CA ALA A 122 -55.97 -22.48 56.67
C ALA A 122 -57.15 -21.50 56.91
N GLY A 123 -57.96 -21.19 55.90
CA GLY A 123 -59.14 -20.35 56.02
C GLY A 123 -58.84 -18.90 56.45
N GLU A 124 -59.61 -18.37 57.41
CA GLU A 124 -59.45 -17.00 57.93
C GLU A 124 -58.05 -16.73 58.50
N ALA A 125 -57.40 -17.73 59.11
CA ALA A 125 -56.05 -17.58 59.68
C ALA A 125 -54.95 -17.44 58.62
N GLY A 126 -55.19 -17.95 57.40
CA GLY A 126 -54.22 -17.91 56.28
C GLY A 126 -54.35 -16.69 55.37
N ARG A 127 -55.32 -15.80 55.61
CA ARG A 127 -55.69 -14.72 54.68
C ARG A 127 -54.54 -13.75 54.38
N GLY A 128 -53.71 -13.43 55.37
CA GLY A 128 -52.49 -12.62 55.20
C GLY A 128 -51.39 -13.33 54.42
N PHE A 129 -51.19 -14.64 54.66
CA PHE A 129 -50.22 -15.45 53.93
C PHE A 129 -50.60 -15.63 52.46
N ALA A 130 -51.90 -15.72 52.14
CA ALA A 130 -52.38 -15.81 50.77
C ALA A 130 -52.02 -14.56 49.94
N VAL A 131 -52.08 -13.37 50.55
CA VAL A 131 -51.68 -12.11 49.89
C VAL A 131 -50.18 -12.09 49.61
N ILE A 132 -49.35 -12.48 50.58
CA ILE A 132 -47.90 -12.55 50.41
C ILE A 132 -47.54 -13.56 49.31
N ALA A 133 -48.17 -14.73 49.31
CA ALA A 133 -47.96 -15.76 48.28
C ALA A 133 -48.31 -15.26 46.88
N ALA A 134 -49.40 -14.49 46.72
CA ALA A 134 -49.75 -13.88 45.44
C ALA A 134 -48.70 -12.83 44.99
N GLU A 135 -48.21 -11.99 45.90
CA GLU A 135 -47.20 -10.98 45.58
C GLU A 135 -45.86 -11.60 45.17
N VAL A 136 -45.40 -12.62 45.91
CA VAL A 136 -44.19 -13.39 45.56
C VAL A 136 -44.35 -14.05 44.19
N ARG A 137 -45.54 -14.55 43.85
CA ARG A 137 -45.83 -15.14 42.55
C ARG A 137 -45.72 -14.12 41.42
N VAL A 138 -46.28 -12.91 41.60
CA VAL A 138 -46.16 -11.82 40.63
C VAL A 138 -44.70 -11.40 40.45
N LEU A 139 -43.94 -11.31 41.54
CA LEU A 139 -42.51 -10.99 41.49
C LEU A 139 -41.71 -12.06 40.73
N ALA A 140 -41.99 -13.34 40.98
CA ALA A 140 -41.36 -14.45 40.28
C ALA A 140 -41.65 -14.41 38.76
N GLN A 141 -42.89 -14.13 38.36
CA GLN A 141 -43.25 -13.97 36.95
C GLN A 141 -42.50 -12.80 36.29
N ARG A 142 -42.42 -11.65 36.97
CA ARG A 142 -41.66 -10.49 36.49
C ARG A 142 -40.17 -10.78 36.33
N SER A 143 -39.59 -11.55 37.25
CA SER A 143 -38.19 -11.98 37.16
C SER A 143 -37.94 -12.90 35.96
N ALA A 144 -38.86 -13.84 35.68
CA ALA A 144 -38.76 -14.72 34.52
C ALA A 144 -38.86 -13.93 33.19
N ASP A 145 -39.76 -12.96 33.12
CA ASP A 145 -39.91 -12.10 31.93
C ASP A 145 -38.65 -11.24 31.70
N ALA A 146 -38.07 -10.68 32.76
CA ALA A 146 -36.80 -9.95 32.68
C ALA A 146 -35.63 -10.87 32.25
N ALA A 147 -35.56 -12.10 32.77
CA ALA A 147 -34.54 -13.08 32.36
C ALA A 147 -34.62 -13.40 30.86
N LYS A 148 -35.84 -13.54 30.31
CA LYS A 148 -36.05 -13.74 28.86
C LYS A 148 -35.61 -12.54 28.03
N GLU A 149 -35.87 -11.32 28.50
CA GLU A 149 -35.44 -10.11 27.81
C GLU A 149 -33.90 -10.00 27.77
N ILE A 150 -33.23 -10.27 28.90
CA ILE A 150 -31.76 -10.31 28.96
C ILE A 150 -31.22 -11.39 28.00
N LYS A 151 -31.84 -12.58 27.97
CA LYS A 151 -31.45 -13.67 27.07
C LYS A 151 -31.55 -13.26 25.59
N ALA A 152 -32.60 -12.51 25.21
CA ALA A 152 -32.74 -11.98 23.86
C ALA A 152 -31.65 -10.96 23.52
N LEU A 153 -31.30 -10.06 24.45
CA LEU A 153 -30.22 -9.08 24.28
C LEU A 153 -28.85 -9.77 24.12
N ILE A 154 -28.57 -10.80 24.92
CA ILE A 154 -27.32 -11.59 24.80
C ILE A 154 -27.25 -12.29 23.45
N ALA A 155 -28.35 -12.92 23.01
CA ALA A 155 -28.40 -13.59 21.70
C ALA A 155 -28.10 -12.61 20.56
N LYS A 156 -28.69 -11.40 20.62
CA LYS A 156 -28.40 -10.32 19.67
C LYS A 156 -26.92 -9.91 19.72
N SER A 157 -26.38 -9.68 20.91
CA SER A 157 -24.97 -9.29 21.09
C SER A 157 -24.01 -10.33 20.54
N ARG A 158 -24.30 -11.63 20.69
CA ARG A 158 -23.50 -12.71 20.09
C ARG A 158 -23.52 -12.65 18.56
N GLY A 159 -24.67 -12.37 17.97
CA GLY A 159 -24.80 -12.17 16.52
C GLY A 159 -23.96 -10.99 16.02
N GLU A 160 -23.98 -9.87 16.73
CA GLU A 160 -23.17 -8.68 16.40
C GLU A 160 -21.67 -8.95 16.53
N VAL A 161 -21.24 -9.64 17.59
CA VAL A 161 -19.84 -10.05 17.77
C VAL A 161 -19.38 -10.99 16.66
N HIS A 162 -20.21 -11.99 16.30
CA HIS A 162 -19.91 -12.92 15.21
C HIS A 162 -19.71 -12.19 13.88
N SER A 163 -20.64 -11.29 13.53
CA SER A 163 -20.51 -10.45 12.33
C SER A 163 -19.26 -9.57 12.38
N GLY A 164 -18.92 -9.03 13.55
CA GLY A 164 -17.69 -8.25 13.75
C GLY A 164 -16.43 -9.08 13.50
N VAL A 165 -16.38 -10.33 13.98
CA VAL A 165 -15.26 -11.26 13.73
C VAL A 165 -15.10 -11.54 12.23
N THR A 166 -16.21 -11.76 11.50
CA THR A 166 -16.17 -11.96 10.05
C THR A 166 -15.57 -10.76 9.32
N LEU A 167 -16.03 -9.54 9.62
CA LEU A 167 -15.54 -8.31 8.98
C LEU A 167 -14.05 -8.06 9.28
N VAL A 168 -13.62 -8.34 10.52
CA VAL A 168 -12.20 -8.24 10.89
C VAL A 168 -11.37 -9.31 10.19
N GLY A 169 -11.93 -10.50 9.96
CA GLY A 169 -11.31 -11.55 9.14
C GLY A 169 -11.13 -11.14 7.68
N GLU A 170 -12.15 -10.54 7.06
CA GLU A 170 -12.05 -9.99 5.69
C GLU A 170 -11.01 -8.88 5.61
N THR A 171 -10.94 -8.02 6.64
CA THR A 171 -9.90 -6.99 6.75
C THR A 171 -8.50 -7.61 6.85
N SER A 172 -8.35 -8.71 7.60
CA SER A 172 -7.09 -9.44 7.70
C SER A 172 -6.64 -9.97 6.34
N GLU A 173 -7.56 -10.52 5.55
CA GLU A 173 -7.24 -11.04 4.21
C GLU A 173 -6.87 -9.92 3.24
N ALA A 174 -7.59 -8.81 3.25
CA ALA A 174 -7.25 -7.63 2.45
C ALA A 174 -5.86 -7.09 2.81
N LEU A 175 -5.49 -7.06 4.10
CA LEU A 175 -4.14 -6.67 4.52
C LEU A 175 -3.07 -7.61 3.98
N LYS A 176 -3.31 -8.93 3.92
CA LYS A 176 -2.35 -9.88 3.32
C LYS A 176 -2.11 -9.60 1.84
N THR A 177 -3.17 -9.32 1.08
CA THR A 177 -3.03 -8.91 -0.32
C THR A 177 -2.18 -7.66 -0.44
N ILE A 178 -2.41 -6.65 0.40
CA ILE A 178 -1.60 -5.43 0.42
C ILE A 178 -0.13 -5.73 0.74
N ILE A 179 0.17 -6.67 1.65
CA ILE A 179 1.56 -7.08 1.94
C ILE A 179 2.23 -7.63 0.67
N THR A 180 1.53 -8.50 -0.07
CA THR A 180 2.04 -9.05 -1.34
C THR A 180 2.28 -7.94 -2.37
N ASP A 181 1.32 -7.04 -2.58
CA ASP A 181 1.45 -5.93 -3.52
C ASP A 181 2.62 -5.00 -3.16
N VAL A 182 2.79 -4.70 -1.87
CA VAL A 182 3.90 -3.89 -1.36
C VAL A 182 5.25 -4.57 -1.57
N ALA A 183 5.31 -5.90 -1.48
CA ALA A 183 6.51 -6.67 -1.78
C ALA A 183 6.87 -6.62 -3.27
N GLU A 184 5.90 -6.79 -4.17
CA GLU A 184 6.10 -6.67 -5.62
C GLU A 184 6.54 -5.26 -6.02
N ILE A 185 5.94 -4.22 -5.43
CA ILE A 185 6.36 -2.83 -5.64
C ILE A 185 7.83 -2.64 -5.24
N ASN A 186 8.26 -3.22 -4.12
CA ASN A 186 9.65 -3.13 -3.67
C ASN A 186 10.64 -3.81 -4.64
N GLU A 187 10.24 -4.95 -5.23
CA GLU A 187 11.02 -5.63 -6.25
C GLU A 187 11.16 -4.77 -7.52
N HIS A 188 10.05 -4.23 -8.02
CA HIS A 188 10.07 -3.32 -9.18
C HIS A 188 10.94 -2.08 -8.94
N ILE A 189 10.87 -1.48 -7.76
CA ILE A 189 11.73 -0.34 -7.40
C ILE A 189 13.21 -0.74 -7.44
N SER A 190 13.56 -1.91 -6.92
CA SER A 190 14.95 -2.40 -6.95
C SER A 190 15.46 -2.53 -8.38
N VAL A 191 14.64 -3.09 -9.27
CA VAL A 191 14.96 -3.19 -10.70
C VAL A 191 15.11 -1.81 -11.35
N ILE A 192 14.24 -0.85 -11.01
CA ILE A 192 14.34 0.53 -11.55
C ILE A 192 15.64 1.21 -11.10
N VAL A 193 16.03 1.04 -9.84
CA VAL A 193 17.27 1.61 -9.31
C VAL A 193 18.48 1.02 -10.04
N GLU A 194 18.54 -0.31 -10.18
CA GLU A 194 19.61 -1.00 -10.89
C GLU A 194 19.68 -0.57 -12.36
N ALA A 195 18.56 -0.61 -13.09
CA ALA A 195 18.50 -0.18 -14.48
C ALA A 195 18.90 1.30 -14.66
N SER A 196 18.53 2.17 -13.72
CA SER A 196 18.91 3.59 -13.77
C SER A 196 20.42 3.78 -13.54
N GLN A 197 21.05 2.96 -12.69
CA GLN A 197 22.50 2.98 -12.49
C GLN A 197 23.24 2.49 -13.74
N GLU A 198 22.77 1.42 -14.37
CA GLU A 198 23.33 0.93 -15.64
C GLU A 198 23.19 1.97 -16.76
N GLN A 199 22.02 2.60 -16.89
CA GLN A 199 21.78 3.67 -17.86
C GLN A 199 22.71 4.86 -17.61
N ALA A 200 22.92 5.26 -16.34
CA ALA A 200 23.83 6.34 -16.02
C ALA A 200 25.28 6.03 -16.42
N ALA A 201 25.73 4.79 -16.21
CA ALA A 201 27.05 4.34 -16.64
C ALA A 201 27.17 4.35 -18.18
N ALA A 202 26.18 3.79 -18.89
CA ALA A 202 26.16 3.79 -20.36
C ALA A 202 26.15 5.21 -20.95
N LEU A 203 25.42 6.15 -20.34
CA LEU A 203 25.43 7.55 -20.76
C LEU A 203 26.78 8.22 -20.57
N GLN A 204 27.57 7.80 -19.58
CA GLN A 204 28.91 8.31 -19.37
C GLN A 204 29.88 7.88 -20.48
N ASP A 205 29.72 6.65 -21.01
CA ASP A 205 30.46 6.19 -22.18
C ASP A 205 30.05 6.95 -23.44
N VAL A 206 28.75 7.18 -23.64
CA VAL A 206 28.23 7.98 -24.77
C VAL A 206 28.74 9.42 -24.70
N ASN A 207 28.75 10.04 -23.52
CA ASN A 207 29.27 11.38 -23.32
C ASN A 207 30.77 11.47 -23.68
N SER A 208 31.55 10.45 -23.30
CA SER A 208 32.96 10.35 -23.68
C SER A 208 33.16 10.23 -25.20
N ALA A 209 32.32 9.45 -25.87
CA ALA A 209 32.34 9.32 -27.33
C ALA A 209 31.97 10.65 -28.03
N VAL A 210 30.98 11.38 -27.53
CA VAL A 210 30.59 12.69 -28.06
C VAL A 210 31.71 13.72 -27.87
N SER A 211 32.38 13.71 -26.72
CA SER A 211 33.54 14.57 -26.48
C SER A 211 34.71 14.27 -27.44
N ALA A 212 34.93 13.00 -27.79
CA ALA A 212 35.92 12.63 -28.81
C ALA A 212 35.51 13.11 -30.23
N ILE A 213 34.23 13.05 -30.57
CA ILE A 213 33.71 13.59 -31.84
C ILE A 213 33.88 15.12 -31.87
N ASP A 214 33.60 15.82 -30.78
CA ASP A 214 33.81 17.27 -30.66
C ASP A 214 35.28 17.62 -30.91
N HIS A 215 36.21 16.92 -30.27
CA HIS A 215 37.65 17.12 -30.47
C HIS A 215 38.08 16.92 -31.94
N ASN A 216 37.63 15.83 -32.58
CA ASN A 216 37.91 15.57 -34.00
C ASN A 216 37.28 16.64 -34.91
N THR A 217 36.11 17.16 -34.55
CA THR A 217 35.43 18.22 -35.30
C THR A 217 36.21 19.53 -35.21
N GLN A 218 36.73 19.88 -34.03
CA GLN A 218 37.61 21.03 -33.84
C GLN A 218 38.93 20.88 -34.61
N GLN A 219 39.53 19.69 -34.62
CA GLN A 219 40.74 19.41 -35.42
C GLN A 219 40.48 19.56 -36.92
N ASN A 220 39.34 19.08 -37.42
CA ASN A 220 38.95 19.26 -38.83
C ASN A 220 38.76 20.74 -39.17
N ALA A 221 38.16 21.52 -38.26
CA ALA A 221 37.98 22.96 -38.46
C ALA A 221 39.34 23.67 -38.57
N ALA A 222 40.27 23.38 -37.65
CA ALA A 222 41.62 23.93 -37.67
C ALA A 222 42.41 23.52 -38.92
N MET A 223 42.27 22.26 -39.38
CA MET A 223 42.92 21.77 -40.58
C MET A 223 42.43 22.50 -41.84
N VAL A 224 41.12 22.74 -41.94
CA VAL A 224 40.56 23.51 -43.06
C VAL A 224 41.07 24.95 -43.03
N GLU A 225 41.13 25.57 -41.85
CA GLU A 225 41.68 26.92 -41.67
C GLU A 225 43.16 27.03 -42.10
N GLN A 226 43.96 25.99 -41.87
CA GLN A 226 45.37 25.93 -42.30
C GLN A 226 45.55 25.66 -43.80
N THR A 227 44.53 25.10 -44.47
CA THR A 227 44.59 24.73 -45.90
C THR A 227 43.95 25.81 -46.80
N SER A 228 43.24 26.76 -46.20
CA SER A 228 42.57 27.90 -46.85
C SER A 228 43.49 29.12 -46.96
#